data_AF-A0A1B1AI27-F1
#
_entry.id   AF-A0A1B1AI27-F1
#
_cell.length_a   1.000
_cell.length_b   1.000
_cell.length_c   1.000
_cell.angle_alpha   90.00
_cell.angle_beta   90.00
_cell.angle_gamma   90.00
#
_symmetry.space_group_name_H-M   'P 1'
#
loop_
_entity.id
_entity.type
_entity.pdbx_description
1 polymer ?
#
loop_
_entity_poly.entity_id
_entity_poly.type
_entity_poly.pdbx_seq_one_letter_code
_entity_poly.pdbx_strand_id
1 'polypeptide(L)'
;MFAKLLSRLVPLPASAHDHLFTTFAPDGAPPRVLNTIYHQYRAALPDEHVPPQHLHYRALVDRIIGANWRRLDGIELRRVSSAYICCFERAEAFEFQLALWRVDPEFRRLLSETRAQLISELIPLAAAESARRAHFSRWKECLAAPLDLEASTLLGLVQKMSVDDWHEIALHWDWNYGTAELEWITAQRACDRATALFVLCAGGPGEAATLRIRREEENRAGFLRDLAARIEGGFYPNADLGLTLPTRQRLTFANELATARATGVSPWQLPDELLLHEGRQHAPKYSVTAGQAHYHYEHWLTHLAPRRKS
;
A
#
# COMPACT_ATOMS: atom_id res chain seq x y z
N MET A 1 -19.10 30.61 26.10
CA MET A 1 -19.36 29.44 25.23
C MET A 1 -19.80 29.81 23.80
N PHE A 2 -20.47 30.94 23.56
CA PHE A 2 -20.86 31.37 22.20
C PHE A 2 -19.70 31.73 21.25
N ALA A 3 -18.55 32.19 21.77
CA ALA A 3 -17.40 32.58 20.94
C ALA A 3 -16.69 31.42 20.21
N LYS A 4 -16.78 30.18 20.74
CA LYS A 4 -16.23 28.97 20.08
C LYS A 4 -17.15 28.39 19.00
N LEU A 5 -18.42 28.82 18.96
CA LEU A 5 -19.40 28.42 17.94
C LEU A 5 -19.37 29.37 16.73
N LEU A 6 -19.09 30.66 16.95
CA LEU A 6 -18.97 31.66 15.87
C LEU A 6 -17.64 31.56 15.10
N SER A 7 -16.59 30.98 15.69
CA SER A 7 -15.32 30.72 14.98
C SER A 7 -15.40 29.63 13.91
N ARG A 8 -16.56 28.97 13.75
CA ARG A 8 -16.83 27.99 12.68
C ARG A 8 -17.47 28.59 11.42
N LEU A 9 -17.80 29.89 11.43
CA LEU A 9 -18.50 30.55 10.32
C LEU A 9 -17.61 31.45 9.45
N VAL A 10 -16.35 31.64 9.83
CA VAL A 10 -15.37 32.34 8.99
C VAL A 10 -14.60 31.29 8.19
N PRO A 11 -14.64 31.32 6.84
CA PRO A 11 -13.78 30.48 6.03
C PRO A 11 -12.33 30.68 6.48
N LEU A 12 -11.62 29.59 6.74
CA LEU A 12 -10.22 29.67 7.11
C LEU A 12 -9.43 30.37 5.98
N PRO A 13 -8.41 31.18 6.31
CA PRO A 13 -7.56 31.76 5.28
C PRO A 13 -6.90 30.64 4.46
N ALA A 14 -6.64 30.88 3.17
CA ALA A 14 -6.06 29.87 2.27
C ALA A 14 -4.74 29.29 2.82
N SER A 15 -3.94 30.11 3.50
CA SER A 15 -2.69 29.70 4.16
C SER A 15 -2.86 28.69 5.30
N ALA A 16 -4.05 28.58 5.91
CA ALA A 16 -4.34 27.57 6.92
C ALA A 16 -4.23 26.14 6.36
N HIS A 17 -4.33 25.98 5.04
CA HIS A 17 -4.28 24.71 4.34
C HIS A 17 -2.93 24.41 3.70
N ASP A 18 -1.91 25.27 3.86
CA ASP A 18 -0.60 25.09 3.24
C ASP A 18 0.07 23.75 3.60
N HIS A 19 -0.16 23.26 4.81
CA HIS A 19 0.36 21.97 5.29
C HIS A 19 -0.18 20.75 4.52
N LEU A 20 -1.24 20.91 3.71
CA LEU A 20 -1.80 19.88 2.85
C LEU A 20 -1.08 19.78 1.49
N PHE A 21 -0.23 20.77 1.17
CA PHE A 21 0.45 20.89 -0.11
C PHE A 21 1.95 20.75 0.08
N THR A 22 2.58 20.03 -0.84
CA THR A 22 4.03 19.84 -0.86
C THR A 22 4.54 20.54 -2.11
N THR A 23 5.34 21.60 -1.94
CA THR A 23 5.96 22.30 -3.06
C THR A 23 6.93 21.37 -3.78
N PHE A 24 6.63 21.05 -5.04
CA PHE A 24 7.44 20.14 -5.84
C PHE A 24 8.43 20.90 -6.74
N ALA A 25 8.11 22.13 -7.14
CA ALA A 25 8.96 22.98 -7.96
C ALA A 25 8.62 24.47 -7.71
N PRO A 26 9.25 25.13 -6.72
CA PRO A 26 8.90 26.48 -6.30
C PRO A 26 9.06 27.55 -7.40
N ASP A 27 10.00 27.34 -8.32
CA ASP A 27 10.28 28.25 -9.44
C ASP A 27 9.49 27.91 -10.73
N GLY A 28 8.52 26.99 -10.62
CA GLY A 28 7.71 26.49 -11.71
C GLY A 28 8.19 25.14 -12.27
N ALA A 29 7.24 24.23 -12.51
CA ALA A 29 7.53 22.93 -13.10
C ALA A 29 7.73 23.05 -14.63
N PRO A 30 8.88 22.63 -15.20
CA PRO A 30 9.09 22.65 -16.64
C PRO A 30 8.15 21.66 -17.35
N PRO A 31 7.89 21.82 -18.67
CA PRO A 31 6.92 20.99 -19.40
C PRO A 31 7.14 19.48 -19.24
N ARG A 32 8.40 19.04 -19.17
CA ARG A 32 8.73 17.63 -18.93
C ARG A 32 8.23 17.14 -17.57
N VAL A 33 8.35 17.95 -16.52
CA VAL A 33 7.87 17.60 -15.16
C VAL A 33 6.34 17.60 -15.15
N LEU A 34 5.70 18.60 -15.77
CA LEU A 34 4.24 18.65 -15.90
C LEU A 34 3.68 17.40 -16.59
N ASN A 35 4.36 16.92 -17.63
CA ASN A 35 4.01 15.69 -18.34
C ASN A 35 4.24 14.43 -17.48
N THR A 36 5.35 14.36 -16.75
CA THR A 36 5.62 13.27 -15.80
C THR A 36 4.54 13.17 -14.74
N ILE A 37 4.17 14.28 -14.10
CA ILE A 37 3.14 14.32 -13.05
C ILE A 37 1.77 13.88 -13.59
N TYR A 38 1.43 14.28 -14.82
CA TYR A 38 0.18 13.90 -15.47
C TYR A 38 0.08 12.37 -15.67
N HIS A 39 1.20 11.74 -16.02
CA HIS A 39 1.28 10.30 -16.29
C HIS A 39 1.61 9.41 -15.08
N GLN A 40 2.03 9.99 -13.94
CA GLN A 40 2.57 9.27 -12.78
C GLN A 40 1.68 8.14 -12.24
N TYR A 41 0.36 8.27 -12.38
CA TYR A 41 -0.63 7.26 -11.94
C TYR A 41 -1.55 6.81 -13.08
N ARG A 42 -1.06 6.76 -14.31
CA ARG A 42 -1.90 6.34 -15.45
C ARG A 42 -2.23 4.84 -15.42
N ALA A 43 -1.32 4.04 -14.89
CA ALA A 43 -1.45 2.59 -14.78
C ALA A 43 -1.93 2.14 -13.38
N ALA A 44 -2.44 3.07 -12.56
CA ALA A 44 -2.99 2.73 -11.26
C ALA A 44 -4.23 1.84 -11.45
N LEU A 45 -4.31 0.76 -10.68
CA LEU A 45 -5.45 -0.15 -10.65
C LEU A 45 -6.56 0.40 -9.71
N PRO A 46 -7.80 -0.10 -9.78
CA PRO A 46 -8.94 0.49 -9.06
C PRO A 46 -8.79 0.60 -7.54
N ASP A 47 -8.02 -0.28 -6.91
CA ASP A 47 -7.76 -0.31 -5.47
C ASP A 47 -6.45 0.38 -5.06
N GLU A 48 -5.66 0.87 -6.03
CA GLU A 48 -4.44 1.61 -5.74
C GLU A 48 -4.76 3.05 -5.37
N HIS A 49 -4.21 3.51 -4.24
CA HIS A 49 -4.39 4.88 -3.80
C HIS A 49 -3.72 5.87 -4.77
N VAL A 50 -4.54 6.69 -5.42
CA VAL A 50 -4.08 7.84 -6.21
C VAL A 50 -4.32 9.12 -5.40
N PRO A 51 -3.28 9.92 -5.11
CA PRO A 51 -3.46 11.14 -4.35
C PRO A 51 -4.42 12.11 -5.08
N PRO A 52 -5.38 12.74 -4.38
CA PRO A 52 -6.34 13.67 -4.97
C PRO A 52 -5.72 14.74 -5.86
N GLN A 53 -4.54 15.26 -5.50
CA GLN A 53 -3.82 16.26 -6.28
C GLN A 53 -3.60 15.81 -7.74
N HIS A 54 -3.23 14.54 -7.95
CA HIS A 54 -2.99 13.99 -9.29
C HIS A 54 -4.28 13.76 -10.07
N LEU A 55 -5.37 13.38 -9.41
CA LEU A 55 -6.69 13.23 -10.04
C LEU A 55 -7.20 14.58 -10.55
N HIS A 56 -7.18 15.59 -9.67
CA HIS A 56 -7.61 16.95 -10.00
C HIS A 56 -6.72 17.59 -11.05
N TYR A 57 -5.41 17.40 -10.97
CA TYR A 57 -4.47 17.91 -11.98
C TYR A 57 -4.73 17.28 -13.36
N ARG A 58 -4.89 15.96 -13.43
CA ARG A 58 -5.23 15.28 -14.69
C ARG A 58 -6.53 15.80 -15.28
N ALA A 59 -7.58 15.92 -14.46
CA ALA A 59 -8.87 16.43 -14.90
C ALA A 59 -8.80 17.87 -15.42
N LEU A 60 -7.98 18.73 -14.80
CA LEU A 60 -7.72 20.08 -15.31
C LEU A 60 -6.97 20.06 -16.64
N VAL A 61 -5.90 19.26 -16.74
CA VAL A 61 -5.13 19.14 -17.99
C VAL A 61 -6.01 18.61 -19.13
N ASP A 62 -6.85 17.61 -18.87
CA ASP A 62 -7.78 17.07 -19.86
C ASP A 62 -8.76 18.12 -20.37
N ARG A 63 -9.23 19.03 -19.49
CA ARG A 63 -10.07 20.16 -19.88
C ARG A 63 -9.32 21.24 -20.66
N ILE A 64 -8.02 21.42 -20.40
CA ILE A 64 -7.21 22.46 -21.06
C ILE A 64 -6.76 22.03 -22.46
N ILE A 65 -6.21 20.82 -22.59
CA ILE A 65 -5.56 20.35 -23.84
C ILE A 65 -6.14 19.06 -24.42
N GLY A 66 -7.18 18.47 -23.82
CA GLY A 66 -7.79 17.22 -24.32
C GLY A 66 -6.79 16.06 -24.41
N ALA A 67 -5.85 15.97 -23.46
CA ALA A 67 -4.72 15.04 -23.45
C ALA A 67 -3.71 15.16 -24.61
N ASN A 68 -3.75 16.23 -25.41
CA ASN A 68 -2.83 16.43 -26.54
C ASN A 68 -1.55 17.20 -26.15
N TRP A 69 -0.57 16.49 -25.60
CA TRP A 69 0.71 17.06 -25.18
C TRP A 69 1.62 17.55 -26.33
N ARG A 70 1.31 17.23 -27.59
CA ARG A 70 2.18 17.54 -28.74
C ARG A 70 2.19 19.03 -29.14
N ARG A 71 1.25 19.83 -28.64
CA ARG A 71 1.08 21.25 -28.98
C ARG A 71 1.13 22.19 -27.76
N LEU A 72 1.71 21.73 -26.65
CA LEU A 72 1.69 22.49 -25.40
C LEU A 72 2.62 23.71 -25.46
N ASP A 73 2.11 24.84 -25.95
CA ASP A 73 2.81 26.12 -26.00
C ASP A 73 1.92 27.30 -25.56
N GLY A 74 2.50 28.51 -25.55
CA GLY A 74 1.78 29.76 -25.40
C GLY A 74 0.84 29.84 -24.19
N ILE A 75 -0.47 29.93 -24.45
CA ILE A 75 -1.49 30.09 -23.41
C ILE A 75 -1.85 28.75 -22.75
N GLU A 76 -1.82 27.65 -23.50
CA GLU A 76 -2.15 26.32 -23.00
C GLU A 76 -1.11 25.83 -22.01
N LEU A 77 0.18 26.02 -22.31
CA LEU A 77 1.27 25.74 -21.37
C LEU A 77 1.09 26.52 -20.07
N ARG A 78 0.78 27.81 -20.16
CA ARG A 78 0.54 28.65 -18.97
C ARG A 78 -0.65 28.14 -18.16
N ARG A 79 -1.75 27.75 -18.80
CA ARG A 79 -2.92 27.17 -18.10
C ARG A 79 -2.56 25.85 -17.43
N VAL A 80 -1.79 24.98 -18.08
CA VAL A 80 -1.31 23.71 -17.47
C VAL A 80 -0.38 23.99 -16.27
N SER A 81 0.50 24.99 -16.36
CA SER A 81 1.31 25.44 -15.22
C SER A 81 0.45 25.96 -14.07
N SER A 82 -0.62 26.71 -14.34
CA SER A 82 -1.56 27.16 -13.30
C SER A 82 -2.36 26.01 -12.69
N ALA A 83 -2.73 24.99 -13.48
CA ALA A 83 -3.35 23.77 -12.97
C ALA A 83 -2.41 23.02 -12.02
N TYR A 84 -1.13 22.93 -12.35
CA TYR A 84 -0.12 22.38 -11.44
C TYR A 84 -0.05 23.16 -10.12
N ILE A 85 0.06 24.49 -10.18
CA ILE A 85 0.10 25.34 -8.97
C ILE A 85 -1.18 25.16 -8.13
N CYS A 86 -2.34 25.09 -8.78
CA CYS A 86 -3.62 24.83 -8.14
C CYS A 86 -3.66 23.49 -7.41
N CYS A 87 -2.98 22.46 -7.89
CA CYS A 87 -3.05 21.12 -7.29
C CYS A 87 -1.92 20.82 -6.31
N PHE A 88 -0.75 21.45 -6.44
CA PHE A 88 0.45 21.03 -5.73
C PHE A 88 1.10 22.12 -4.87
N GLU A 89 0.93 23.40 -5.23
CA GLU A 89 1.67 24.48 -4.59
C GLU A 89 0.87 25.16 -3.46
N ARG A 90 1.57 25.95 -2.64
CA ARG A 90 1.01 26.66 -1.47
C ARG A 90 0.11 27.84 -1.88
N ALA A 91 -0.63 28.38 -0.90
CA ALA A 91 -1.62 29.42 -1.11
C ALA A 91 -1.08 30.67 -1.83
N GLU A 92 0.13 31.12 -1.48
CA GLU A 92 0.75 32.31 -2.10
C GLU A 92 0.90 32.17 -3.63
N ALA A 93 1.46 31.05 -4.09
CA ALA A 93 1.62 30.77 -5.51
C ALA A 93 0.25 30.67 -6.21
N PHE A 94 -0.74 30.08 -5.54
CA PHE A 94 -2.09 29.97 -6.07
C PHE A 94 -2.79 31.33 -6.21
N GLU A 95 -2.69 32.20 -5.21
CA GLU A 95 -3.24 33.55 -5.24
C GLU A 95 -2.63 34.38 -6.37
N PHE A 96 -1.32 34.23 -6.60
CA PHE A 96 -0.64 34.84 -7.74
C PHE A 96 -1.23 34.36 -9.08
N GLN A 97 -1.51 33.06 -9.23
CA GLN A 97 -2.16 32.55 -10.45
C GLN A 97 -3.57 33.10 -10.62
N LEU A 98 -4.38 33.21 -9.57
CA LEU A 98 -5.71 33.82 -9.65
C LEU A 98 -5.63 35.29 -10.08
N ALA A 99 -4.57 36.02 -9.70
CA ALA A 99 -4.34 37.38 -10.13
C ALA A 99 -3.93 37.48 -11.62
N LEU A 100 -3.15 36.53 -12.12
CA LEU A 100 -2.77 36.46 -13.54
C LEU A 100 -3.98 36.25 -14.45
N TRP A 101 -4.94 35.42 -14.03
CA TRP A 101 -6.12 35.07 -14.83
C TRP A 101 -7.33 35.97 -14.60
N ARG A 102 -7.14 37.22 -14.17
CA ARG A 102 -8.25 38.18 -13.99
C ARG A 102 -9.05 38.44 -15.27
N VAL A 103 -8.38 38.37 -16.43
CA VAL A 103 -8.99 38.56 -17.76
C VAL A 103 -9.71 37.33 -18.31
N ASP A 104 -9.58 36.18 -17.62
CA ASP A 104 -10.21 34.91 -17.97
C ASP A 104 -11.03 34.40 -16.77
N PRO A 105 -12.24 34.95 -16.55
CA PRO A 105 -13.03 34.66 -15.36
C PRO A 105 -13.49 33.20 -15.28
N GLU A 106 -13.68 32.53 -16.42
CA GLU A 106 -14.06 31.12 -16.44
C GLU A 106 -12.92 30.23 -15.96
N PHE A 107 -11.70 30.44 -16.48
CA PHE A 107 -10.54 29.66 -16.03
C PHE A 107 -10.20 29.95 -14.57
N ARG A 108 -10.30 31.21 -14.13
CA ARG A 108 -10.11 31.59 -12.73
C ARG A 108 -11.13 30.92 -11.80
N ARG A 109 -12.39 30.84 -12.21
CA ARG A 109 -13.44 30.13 -11.47
C ARG A 109 -13.13 28.64 -11.37
N LEU A 110 -12.75 28.02 -12.50
CA LEU A 110 -12.34 26.62 -12.55
C LEU A 110 -11.21 26.32 -11.54
N LEU A 111 -10.14 27.12 -11.52
CA LEU A 111 -9.04 26.95 -10.57
C LEU A 111 -9.51 27.07 -9.10
N SER A 112 -10.40 28.02 -8.82
CA SER A 112 -10.93 28.24 -7.46
C SER A 112 -11.80 27.08 -6.98
N GLU A 113 -12.70 26.58 -7.85
CA GLU A 113 -13.57 25.45 -7.57
C GLU A 113 -12.76 24.16 -7.36
N THR A 114 -11.79 23.89 -8.23
CA THR A 114 -10.90 22.73 -8.10
C THR A 114 -10.09 22.79 -6.80
N ARG A 115 -9.52 23.95 -6.45
CA ARG A 115 -8.75 24.09 -5.20
C ARG A 115 -9.62 23.83 -3.97
N ALA A 116 -10.85 24.33 -3.95
CA ALA A 116 -11.77 24.11 -2.85
C ALA A 116 -12.15 22.62 -2.68
N GLN A 117 -12.46 21.94 -3.79
CA GLN A 117 -12.74 20.50 -3.79
C GLN A 117 -11.53 19.70 -3.30
N LEU A 118 -10.34 20.01 -3.84
CA LEU A 118 -9.10 19.35 -3.44
C LEU A 118 -8.82 19.51 -1.93
N ILE A 119 -8.97 20.72 -1.36
CA ILE A 119 -8.80 20.93 0.08
C ILE A 119 -9.79 20.07 0.88
N SER A 120 -11.05 19.98 0.44
CA SER A 120 -12.06 19.17 1.13
C SER A 120 -11.73 17.68 1.16
N GLU A 121 -11.06 17.17 0.13
CA GLU A 121 -10.58 15.78 0.06
C GLU A 121 -9.29 15.56 0.85
N LEU A 122 -8.39 16.56 0.92
CA LEU A 122 -7.11 16.44 1.61
C LEU A 122 -7.21 16.54 3.13
N ILE A 123 -8.18 17.29 3.67
CA ILE A 123 -8.41 17.41 5.12
C ILE A 123 -8.59 16.04 5.81
N PRO A 124 -9.52 15.16 5.38
CA PRO A 124 -9.69 13.86 6.04
C PRO A 124 -8.47 12.97 5.87
N LEU A 125 -7.75 13.04 4.74
CA LEU A 125 -6.52 12.28 4.53
C LEU A 125 -5.39 12.73 5.47
N ALA A 126 -5.21 14.04 5.66
CA ALA A 126 -4.24 14.57 6.60
C ALA A 126 -4.58 14.22 8.05
N ALA A 127 -5.87 14.21 8.41
CA ALA A 127 -6.33 13.76 9.72
C ALA A 127 -6.06 12.26 9.93
N ALA A 128 -6.34 11.43 8.93
CA ALA A 128 -6.03 10.00 8.96
C ALA A 128 -4.52 9.73 9.07
N GLU A 129 -3.69 10.44 8.31
CA GLU A 129 -2.23 10.34 8.39
C GLU A 129 -1.70 10.82 9.75
N SER A 130 -2.27 11.89 10.32
CA SER A 130 -1.93 12.35 11.66
C SER A 130 -2.29 11.31 12.73
N ALA A 131 -3.49 10.73 12.65
CA ALA A 131 -3.92 9.65 13.53
C ALA A 131 -3.02 8.42 13.38
N ARG A 132 -2.64 8.06 12.15
CA ARG A 132 -1.71 6.98 11.84
C ARG A 132 -0.32 7.24 12.44
N ARG A 133 0.22 8.46 12.36
CA ARG A 133 1.50 8.82 13.00
C ARG A 133 1.40 8.78 14.52
N ALA A 134 0.30 9.27 15.08
CA ALA A 134 0.04 9.18 16.52
C ALA A 134 -0.05 7.72 16.99
N HIS A 135 -0.70 6.87 16.19
CA HIS A 135 -0.73 5.42 16.36
C HIS A 135 0.70 4.88 16.35
N PHE A 136 1.46 5.01 15.27
CA PHE A 136 2.84 4.48 15.19
C PHE A 136 3.87 5.13 16.13
N SER A 137 3.56 6.24 16.80
CA SER A 137 4.48 6.89 17.72
C SER A 137 4.96 5.98 18.86
N ARG A 138 4.17 4.95 19.22
CA ARG A 138 4.49 3.97 20.26
C ARG A 138 5.02 2.64 19.74
N TRP A 139 5.31 2.53 18.44
CA TRP A 139 5.78 1.29 17.84
C TRP A 139 7.04 0.74 18.51
N LYS A 140 7.98 1.62 18.90
CA LYS A 140 9.20 1.22 19.61
C LYS A 140 8.93 0.59 20.98
N GLU A 141 7.89 1.06 21.69
CA GLU A 141 7.47 0.46 22.97
C GLU A 141 6.93 -0.96 22.75
N CYS A 142 6.17 -1.17 21.67
CA CYS A 142 5.66 -2.49 21.30
C CYS A 142 6.78 -3.48 20.98
N LEU A 143 7.77 -3.06 20.18
CA LEU A 143 8.93 -3.89 19.84
C LEU A 143 9.75 -4.26 21.08
N ALA A 144 9.85 -3.36 22.06
CA ALA A 144 10.59 -3.59 23.29
C ALA A 144 9.79 -4.33 24.37
N ALA A 145 8.49 -4.56 24.17
CA ALA A 145 7.64 -5.22 25.15
C ALA A 145 8.03 -6.71 25.27
N PRO A 146 8.25 -7.22 26.49
CA PRO A 146 8.62 -8.61 26.68
C PRO A 146 7.48 -9.54 26.25
N LEU A 147 7.79 -10.50 25.38
CA LEU A 147 6.85 -11.54 24.98
C LEU A 147 6.50 -12.43 26.17
N ASP A 148 5.27 -12.92 26.20
CA ASP A 148 4.83 -13.99 27.09
C ASP A 148 5.12 -15.39 26.53
N LEU A 149 5.98 -15.47 25.51
CA LEU A 149 6.55 -16.68 24.95
C LEU A 149 8.05 -16.73 25.25
N GLU A 150 8.54 -17.90 25.64
CA GLU A 150 9.96 -18.14 25.88
C GLU A 150 10.49 -19.19 24.89
N ALA A 151 11.53 -18.86 24.12
CA ALA A 151 12.32 -19.83 23.37
C ALA A 151 13.72 -19.25 23.09
N SER A 152 14.68 -20.13 22.81
CA SER A 152 16.07 -19.75 22.52
C SER A 152 16.30 -19.29 21.07
N THR A 153 15.34 -19.54 20.18
CA THR A 153 15.43 -19.21 18.75
C THR A 153 14.11 -18.62 18.25
N LEU A 154 14.17 -17.87 17.15
CA LEU A 154 12.98 -17.35 16.47
C LEU A 154 12.04 -18.48 16.07
N LEU A 155 12.55 -19.52 15.40
CA LEU A 155 11.77 -20.71 15.06
C LEU A 155 11.09 -21.33 16.29
N GLY A 156 11.77 -21.40 17.43
CA GLY A 156 11.18 -21.90 18.68
C GLY A 156 10.05 -21.02 19.22
N LEU A 157 10.07 -19.70 18.96
CA LEU A 157 8.95 -18.81 19.25
C LEU A 157 7.80 -19.07 18.29
N VAL A 158 8.07 -19.09 16.98
CA VAL A 158 7.07 -19.35 15.91
C VAL A 158 6.33 -20.67 16.15
N GLN A 159 7.03 -21.70 16.61
CA GLN A 159 6.47 -23.00 16.98
C GLN A 159 5.37 -22.94 18.05
N LYS A 160 5.35 -21.90 18.88
CA LYS A 160 4.39 -21.71 19.97
C LYS A 160 3.25 -20.76 19.61
N MET A 161 3.28 -20.18 18.41
CA MET A 161 2.29 -19.22 17.95
C MET A 161 1.08 -19.90 17.28
N SER A 162 0.01 -19.13 17.06
CA SER A 162 -1.23 -19.60 16.46
C SER A 162 -1.21 -19.50 14.93
N VAL A 163 -2.23 -20.08 14.28
CA VAL A 163 -2.41 -20.01 12.82
C VAL A 163 -2.52 -18.56 12.32
N ASP A 164 -3.14 -17.67 13.10
CA ASP A 164 -3.28 -16.25 12.75
C ASP A 164 -1.93 -15.53 12.80
N ASP A 165 -1.07 -15.88 13.76
CA ASP A 165 0.29 -15.36 13.85
C ASP A 165 1.16 -15.89 12.72
N TRP A 166 1.04 -17.17 12.38
CA TRP A 166 1.76 -17.76 11.24
C TRP A 166 1.37 -17.11 9.92
N HIS A 167 0.09 -16.79 9.75
CA HIS A 167 -0.38 -16.04 8.59
C HIS A 167 0.25 -14.64 8.55
N GLU A 168 0.18 -13.90 9.66
CA GLU A 168 0.80 -12.57 9.77
C GLU A 168 2.30 -12.57 9.46
N ILE A 169 3.02 -13.55 10.01
CA ILE A 169 4.45 -13.74 9.77
C ILE A 169 4.72 -14.04 8.30
N ALA A 170 3.96 -14.95 7.69
CA ALA A 170 4.12 -15.31 6.28
C ALA A 170 3.87 -14.12 5.34
N LEU A 171 2.88 -13.27 5.65
CA LEU A 171 2.55 -12.08 4.85
C LEU A 171 3.68 -11.04 4.82
N HIS A 172 4.46 -10.95 5.91
CA HIS A 172 5.49 -9.93 6.09
C HIS A 172 6.91 -10.50 6.15
N TRP A 173 7.10 -11.77 5.79
CA TRP A 173 8.40 -12.42 5.86
C TRP A 173 9.38 -11.82 4.86
N ASP A 174 10.55 -11.42 5.35
CA ASP A 174 11.69 -11.08 4.50
C ASP A 174 12.42 -12.36 4.11
N TRP A 175 12.33 -12.72 2.84
CA TRP A 175 12.98 -13.91 2.28
C TRP A 175 14.51 -13.91 2.42
N ASN A 176 15.14 -12.76 2.73
CA ASN A 176 16.56 -12.69 3.06
C ASN A 176 16.91 -13.35 4.41
N TYR A 177 15.93 -13.59 5.28
CA TYR A 177 16.13 -14.35 6.53
C TYR A 177 16.15 -15.86 6.32
N GLY A 178 15.96 -16.32 5.08
CA GLY A 178 15.90 -17.73 4.72
C GLY A 178 14.47 -18.27 4.76
N THR A 179 14.33 -19.59 4.72
CA THR A 179 13.04 -20.28 4.57
C THR A 179 12.68 -21.17 5.75
N ALA A 180 13.51 -21.29 6.78
CA ALA A 180 13.33 -22.29 7.84
C ALA A 180 11.99 -22.15 8.59
N GLU A 181 11.62 -20.93 8.97
CA GLU A 181 10.34 -20.62 9.62
C GLU A 181 9.15 -20.86 8.69
N LEU A 182 9.24 -20.43 7.43
CA LEU A 182 8.19 -20.64 6.43
C LEU A 182 8.00 -22.13 6.10
N GLU A 183 9.09 -22.88 5.99
CA GLU A 183 9.08 -24.32 5.75
C GLU A 183 8.45 -25.04 6.94
N TRP A 184 8.81 -24.66 8.17
CA TRP A 184 8.18 -25.21 9.36
C TRP A 184 6.68 -24.89 9.42
N ILE A 185 6.28 -23.63 9.21
CA ILE A 185 4.87 -23.20 9.20
C ILE A 185 4.08 -24.02 8.17
N THR A 186 4.56 -24.07 6.93
CA THR A 186 3.86 -24.75 5.82
C THR A 186 3.96 -26.29 5.90
N ALA A 187 4.82 -26.86 6.74
CA ALA A 187 4.81 -28.28 7.03
C ALA A 187 3.72 -28.69 8.03
N GLN A 188 3.09 -27.74 8.74
CA GLN A 188 2.07 -28.07 9.72
C GLN A 188 0.72 -28.36 9.05
N ARG A 189 0.04 -29.44 9.48
CA ARG A 189 -1.33 -29.76 9.04
C ARG A 189 -2.35 -28.69 9.43
N ALA A 190 -2.08 -27.94 10.50
CA ALA A 190 -2.92 -26.85 10.96
C ALA A 190 -2.73 -25.55 10.16
N CYS A 191 -1.67 -25.46 9.33
CA CYS A 191 -1.43 -24.31 8.48
C CYS A 191 -2.64 -24.08 7.56
N ASP A 192 -3.12 -22.84 7.52
CA ASP A 192 -4.20 -22.47 6.63
C ASP A 192 -3.74 -22.48 5.16
N ARG A 193 -4.60 -22.96 4.28
CA ARG A 193 -4.33 -23.00 2.83
C ARG A 193 -4.00 -21.62 2.27
N ALA A 194 -4.63 -20.55 2.77
CA ALA A 194 -4.31 -19.18 2.38
C ALA A 194 -2.85 -18.84 2.69
N THR A 195 -2.37 -19.18 3.89
CA THR A 195 -0.96 -18.99 4.30
C THR A 195 -0.01 -19.72 3.37
N ALA A 196 -0.26 -21.01 3.12
CA ALA A 196 0.58 -21.81 2.23
C ALA A 196 0.59 -21.27 0.79
N LEU A 197 -0.58 -20.87 0.26
CA LEU A 197 -0.70 -20.31 -1.08
C LEU A 197 0.04 -18.98 -1.20
N PHE A 198 -0.07 -18.10 -0.20
CA PHE A 198 0.65 -16.83 -0.19
C PHE A 198 2.16 -17.07 -0.24
N VAL A 199 2.69 -17.94 0.64
CA VAL A 199 4.12 -18.28 0.68
C VAL A 199 4.58 -18.83 -0.66
N LEU A 200 3.81 -19.74 -1.27
CA LEU A 200 4.15 -20.27 -2.59
C LEU A 200 4.25 -19.15 -3.61
N CYS A 201 3.23 -18.29 -3.72
CA CYS A 201 3.17 -17.25 -4.75
C CYS A 201 4.21 -16.15 -4.55
N ALA A 202 4.42 -15.69 -3.30
CA ALA A 202 5.48 -14.75 -2.95
C ALA A 202 6.88 -15.34 -3.22
N GLY A 203 6.97 -16.67 -3.19
CA GLY A 203 8.16 -17.45 -3.51
C GLY A 203 8.58 -17.43 -4.98
N GLY A 204 7.71 -17.05 -5.93
CA GLY A 204 8.02 -17.07 -7.37
C GLY A 204 7.98 -18.49 -7.98
N PRO A 205 6.80 -19.17 -7.95
CA PRO A 205 6.68 -20.55 -8.39
C PRO A 205 6.91 -20.72 -9.90
N GLY A 206 6.67 -19.68 -10.73
CA GLY A 206 6.92 -19.73 -12.16
C GLY A 206 8.40 -19.86 -12.50
N GLU A 207 9.26 -19.15 -11.76
CA GLU A 207 10.72 -19.30 -11.88
C GLU A 207 11.18 -20.69 -11.43
N ALA A 208 10.63 -21.20 -10.32
CA ALA A 208 10.94 -22.52 -9.80
C ALA A 208 10.52 -23.67 -10.71
N ALA A 209 9.39 -23.52 -11.38
CA ALA A 209 8.87 -24.50 -12.33
C ALA A 209 9.67 -24.52 -13.64
N THR A 210 10.13 -23.36 -14.12
CA THR A 210 10.83 -23.22 -15.41
C THR A 210 12.35 -23.41 -15.31
N LEU A 211 12.88 -23.74 -14.12
CA LEU A 211 14.31 -23.90 -13.84
C LEU A 211 15.15 -22.67 -14.20
N ARG A 212 14.55 -21.47 -14.19
CA ARG A 212 15.25 -20.20 -14.45
C ARG A 212 15.96 -19.64 -13.22
N ILE A 213 16.19 -20.49 -12.22
CA ILE A 213 16.70 -20.13 -10.91
C ILE A 213 18.23 -20.17 -10.90
N ARG A 214 18.84 -19.21 -10.19
CA ARG A 214 20.31 -19.21 -10.00
C ARG A 214 20.71 -20.32 -9.04
N ARG A 215 21.93 -20.84 -9.17
CA ARG A 215 22.44 -21.93 -8.30
C ARG A 215 22.30 -21.64 -6.79
N GLU A 216 22.42 -20.37 -6.40
CA GLU A 216 22.29 -19.90 -5.01
C GLU A 216 20.86 -19.99 -4.46
N GLU A 217 19.86 -20.09 -5.34
CA GLU A 217 18.43 -20.12 -5.02
C GLU A 217 17.84 -21.55 -5.12
N GLU A 218 18.66 -22.57 -5.35
CA GLU A 218 18.24 -23.98 -5.47
C GLU A 218 17.48 -24.47 -4.23
N ASN A 219 17.90 -24.06 -3.03
CA ASN A 219 17.22 -24.41 -1.78
C ASN A 219 15.79 -23.84 -1.73
N ARG A 220 15.62 -22.58 -2.15
CA ARG A 220 14.30 -21.95 -2.27
C ARG A 220 13.45 -22.68 -3.31
N ALA A 221 14.03 -23.04 -4.44
CA ALA A 221 13.33 -23.81 -5.48
C ALA A 221 12.84 -25.18 -4.97
N GLY A 222 13.68 -25.88 -4.20
CA GLY A 222 13.32 -27.14 -3.55
C GLY A 222 12.14 -26.96 -2.60
N PHE A 223 12.23 -25.99 -1.69
CA PHE A 223 11.15 -25.63 -0.77
C PHE A 223 9.83 -25.34 -1.51
N LEU A 224 9.86 -24.55 -2.58
CA LEU A 224 8.65 -24.20 -3.34
C LEU A 224 8.04 -25.40 -4.06
N ARG A 225 8.84 -26.35 -4.56
CA ARG A 225 8.34 -27.60 -5.14
C ARG A 225 7.65 -28.46 -4.09
N ASP A 226 8.26 -28.61 -2.92
CA ASP A 226 7.67 -29.38 -1.82
C ASP A 226 6.37 -28.73 -1.33
N LEU A 227 6.34 -27.40 -1.23
CA LEU A 227 5.15 -26.64 -0.88
C LEU A 227 4.05 -26.81 -1.92
N ALA A 228 4.38 -26.69 -3.22
CA ALA A 228 3.43 -26.90 -4.29
C ALA A 228 2.88 -28.34 -4.29
N ALA A 229 3.71 -29.35 -4.00
CA ALA A 229 3.28 -30.74 -3.89
C ALA A 229 2.29 -30.95 -2.74
N ARG A 230 2.49 -30.27 -1.60
CA ARG A 230 1.53 -30.28 -0.49
C ARG A 230 0.20 -29.63 -0.88
N ILE A 231 0.22 -28.51 -1.61
CA ILE A 231 -1.02 -27.85 -2.05
C ILE A 231 -1.75 -28.72 -3.07
N GLU A 232 -1.06 -29.22 -4.10
CA GLU A 232 -1.61 -30.11 -5.13
C GLU A 232 -2.21 -31.39 -4.52
N GLY A 233 -1.50 -31.98 -3.55
CA GLY A 233 -1.94 -33.18 -2.84
C GLY A 233 -3.02 -32.96 -1.77
N GLY A 234 -3.55 -31.74 -1.60
CA GLY A 234 -4.60 -31.46 -0.63
C GLY A 234 -4.17 -31.58 0.84
N PHE A 235 -2.91 -31.27 1.15
CA PHE A 235 -2.34 -31.41 2.49
C PHE A 235 -3.02 -30.50 3.55
N TYR A 236 -3.50 -29.32 3.13
CA TYR A 236 -4.08 -28.28 3.98
C TYR A 236 -5.60 -28.41 4.03
N PRO A 237 -6.18 -28.96 5.11
CA PRO A 237 -7.63 -29.14 5.23
C PRO A 237 -8.35 -27.83 5.57
N ASN A 238 -7.66 -26.86 6.17
CA ASN A 238 -8.23 -25.59 6.63
C ASN A 238 -8.13 -24.52 5.55
N ALA A 239 -9.20 -23.76 5.38
CA ALA A 239 -9.27 -22.59 4.51
C ALA A 239 -10.18 -21.54 5.19
N ASP A 240 -9.83 -21.17 6.40
CA ASP A 240 -10.59 -20.21 7.19
C ASP A 240 -10.15 -18.79 6.86
N LEU A 241 -8.85 -18.59 6.60
CA LEU A 241 -8.27 -17.27 6.35
C LEU A 241 -8.47 -16.82 4.91
N GLY A 242 -8.69 -15.52 4.74
CA GLY A 242 -8.78 -14.87 3.43
C GLY A 242 -7.47 -14.22 3.01
N LEU A 243 -7.16 -14.24 1.71
CA LEU A 243 -6.04 -13.48 1.14
C LEU A 243 -6.50 -12.10 0.66
N THR A 244 -6.40 -11.11 1.55
CA THR A 244 -6.68 -9.71 1.20
C THR A 244 -5.49 -9.10 0.47
N LEU A 245 -5.37 -9.42 -0.82
CA LEU A 245 -4.29 -8.93 -1.68
C LEU A 245 -4.73 -7.72 -2.50
N PRO A 246 -3.87 -6.69 -2.65
CA PRO A 246 -4.05 -5.67 -3.68
C PRO A 246 -4.19 -6.30 -5.08
N THR A 247 -4.99 -5.70 -5.96
CA THR A 247 -5.28 -6.22 -7.31
C THR A 247 -4.00 -6.52 -8.08
N ARG A 248 -2.99 -5.64 -8.00
CA ARG A 248 -1.71 -5.85 -8.67
C ARG A 248 -1.02 -7.12 -8.19
N GLN A 249 -0.97 -7.33 -6.87
CA GLN A 249 -0.34 -8.50 -6.28
C GLN A 249 -1.11 -9.78 -6.65
N ARG A 250 -2.45 -9.72 -6.66
CA ARG A 250 -3.29 -10.84 -7.12
C ARG A 250 -3.02 -11.20 -8.58
N LEU A 251 -2.88 -10.21 -9.47
CA LEU A 251 -2.52 -10.43 -10.87
C LEU A 251 -1.11 -11.03 -11.02
N THR A 252 -0.13 -10.52 -10.26
CA THR A 252 1.22 -11.10 -10.24
C THR A 252 1.18 -12.56 -9.80
N PHE A 253 0.48 -12.88 -8.71
CA PHE A 253 0.36 -14.25 -8.22
C PHE A 253 -0.35 -15.16 -9.22
N ALA A 254 -1.42 -14.69 -9.87
CA ALA A 254 -2.12 -15.44 -10.90
C ALA A 254 -1.21 -15.76 -12.10
N ASN A 255 -0.39 -14.80 -12.53
CA ASN A 255 0.57 -14.98 -13.62
C ASN A 255 1.69 -15.95 -13.26
N GLU A 256 2.20 -15.89 -12.03
CA GLU A 256 3.20 -16.83 -11.51
C GLU A 256 2.67 -18.27 -11.51
N LEU A 257 1.47 -18.47 -10.96
CA LEU A 257 0.81 -19.77 -10.94
C LEU A 257 0.48 -20.28 -12.36
N ALA A 258 0.04 -19.41 -13.27
CA ALA A 258 -0.18 -19.76 -14.67
C ALA A 258 1.12 -20.17 -15.37
N THR A 259 2.22 -19.47 -15.12
CA THR A 259 3.55 -19.82 -15.64
C THR A 259 3.99 -21.18 -15.14
N ALA A 260 3.82 -21.48 -13.85
CA ALA A 260 4.13 -22.78 -13.28
C ALA A 260 3.28 -23.89 -13.91
N ARG A 261 1.95 -23.70 -13.99
CA ARG A 261 1.01 -24.65 -14.60
C ARG A 261 1.33 -24.97 -16.05
N ALA A 262 1.78 -23.98 -16.83
CA ALA A 262 2.10 -24.13 -18.25
C ALA A 262 3.23 -25.14 -18.51
N THR A 263 4.02 -25.51 -17.50
CA THR A 263 5.00 -26.60 -17.62
C THR A 263 4.36 -27.97 -17.82
N GLY A 264 3.09 -28.15 -17.44
CA GLY A 264 2.36 -29.41 -17.60
C GLY A 264 2.85 -30.55 -16.70
N VAL A 265 3.71 -30.27 -15.71
CA VAL A 265 4.28 -31.27 -14.82
C VAL A 265 3.85 -31.03 -13.37
N SER A 266 3.72 -32.11 -12.60
CA SER A 266 3.56 -32.04 -11.14
C SER A 266 4.86 -31.51 -10.50
N PRO A 267 4.82 -30.73 -9.41
CA PRO A 267 3.65 -30.38 -8.60
C PRO A 267 3.04 -29.01 -8.93
N TRP A 268 2.93 -28.66 -10.21
CA TRP A 268 2.41 -27.35 -10.64
C TRP A 268 0.95 -27.37 -11.09
N GLN A 269 0.23 -28.48 -10.91
CA GLN A 269 -1.17 -28.63 -11.35
C GLN A 269 -2.15 -28.13 -10.28
N LEU A 270 -1.95 -26.88 -9.85
CA LEU A 270 -2.73 -26.23 -8.80
C LEU A 270 -4.07 -25.68 -9.36
N PRO A 271 -5.18 -25.72 -8.60
CA PRO A 271 -6.44 -25.14 -9.06
C PRO A 271 -6.39 -23.62 -9.29
N ASP A 272 -7.05 -23.15 -10.35
CA ASP A 272 -7.09 -21.74 -10.76
C ASP A 272 -7.77 -20.82 -9.73
N GLU A 273 -8.73 -21.36 -9.00
CA GLU A 273 -9.60 -20.60 -8.09
C GLU A 273 -8.98 -20.39 -6.71
N LEU A 274 -7.77 -20.92 -6.45
CA LEU A 274 -7.14 -20.85 -5.14
C LEU A 274 -6.99 -19.41 -4.59
N LEU A 275 -6.75 -18.43 -5.47
CA LEU A 275 -6.60 -17.02 -5.08
C LEU A 275 -7.94 -16.30 -4.85
N LEU A 276 -9.07 -16.93 -5.20
CA LEU A 276 -10.42 -16.35 -5.09
C LEU A 276 -11.11 -16.72 -3.77
N HIS A 277 -10.48 -17.58 -2.96
CA HIS A 277 -11.05 -18.01 -1.70
C HIS A 277 -11.29 -16.83 -0.74
N GLU A 278 -12.55 -16.61 -0.39
CA GLU A 278 -12.95 -15.66 0.65
C GLU A 278 -12.88 -16.33 2.02
N GLY A 279 -12.21 -15.67 2.96
CA GLY A 279 -12.07 -16.14 4.33
C GLY A 279 -12.10 -14.97 5.31
N ARG A 280 -12.04 -15.28 6.61
CA ARG A 280 -11.96 -14.25 7.65
C ARG A 280 -10.61 -13.54 7.63
N GLN A 281 -10.58 -12.34 8.19
CA GLN A 281 -9.31 -11.69 8.54
C GLN A 281 -8.64 -12.45 9.69
N HIS A 282 -7.31 -12.48 9.67
CA HIS A 282 -6.52 -13.00 10.80
C HIS A 282 -6.51 -11.98 11.94
N ALA A 283 -6.40 -12.47 13.18
CA ALA A 283 -6.33 -11.67 14.40
C ALA A 283 -5.05 -12.01 15.17
N PRO A 284 -3.88 -11.63 14.64
CA PRO A 284 -2.59 -12.05 15.19
C PRO A 284 -2.32 -11.39 16.54
N LYS A 285 -1.73 -12.18 17.44
CA LYS A 285 -1.16 -11.73 18.70
C LYS A 285 0.31 -11.33 18.54
N TYR A 286 1.05 -11.99 17.64
CA TYR A 286 2.46 -11.77 17.39
C TYR A 286 2.75 -11.49 15.91
N SER A 287 3.89 -10.87 15.65
CA SER A 287 4.43 -10.64 14.32
C SER A 287 5.96 -10.75 14.36
N VAL A 288 6.59 -10.77 13.19
CA VAL A 288 8.05 -10.80 13.04
C VAL A 288 8.47 -9.64 12.15
N THR A 289 9.33 -8.78 12.68
CA THR A 289 9.95 -7.68 11.91
C THR A 289 11.45 -7.71 12.16
N ALA A 290 12.24 -7.51 11.11
CA ALA A 290 13.70 -7.46 11.22
C ALA A 290 14.33 -8.71 11.90
N GLY A 291 13.74 -9.89 11.68
CA GLY A 291 14.20 -11.15 12.29
C GLY A 291 13.90 -11.28 13.79
N GLN A 292 13.05 -10.41 14.35
CA GLN A 292 12.68 -10.42 15.76
C GLN A 292 11.17 -10.60 15.92
N ALA A 293 10.76 -11.54 16.77
CA ALA A 293 9.37 -11.69 17.17
C ALA A 293 9.00 -10.59 18.19
N HIS A 294 7.80 -10.04 18.02
CA HIS A 294 7.22 -9.05 18.93
C HIS A 294 5.69 -9.21 18.92
N TYR A 295 4.98 -8.55 19.84
CA TYR A 295 3.53 -8.49 19.76
C TYR A 295 3.09 -7.80 18.46
N HIS A 296 2.04 -8.30 17.83
CA HIS A 296 1.36 -7.57 16.79
C HIS A 296 0.82 -6.25 17.38
N TYR A 297 0.98 -5.15 16.66
CA TYR A 297 0.86 -3.83 17.27
C TYR A 297 -0.55 -3.49 17.74
N GLU A 298 -1.57 -3.87 16.97
CA GLU A 298 -2.97 -3.69 17.37
C GLU A 298 -3.30 -4.52 18.61
N HIS A 299 -2.75 -5.73 18.72
CA HIS A 299 -2.93 -6.58 19.89
C HIS A 299 -2.27 -5.94 21.12
N TRP A 300 -1.02 -5.52 20.98
CA TRP A 300 -0.30 -4.84 22.05
C TRP A 300 -1.02 -3.56 22.48
N LEU A 301 -1.43 -2.71 21.54
CA LEU A 301 -2.11 -1.45 21.84
C LEU A 301 -3.43 -1.67 22.59
N THR A 302 -4.19 -2.69 22.20
CA THR A 302 -5.51 -2.99 22.76
C THR A 302 -5.42 -3.66 24.14
N HIS A 303 -4.47 -4.57 24.33
CA HIS A 303 -4.46 -5.48 25.48
C HIS A 303 -3.35 -5.23 26.50
N LEU A 304 -2.22 -4.65 26.08
CA LEU A 304 -0.98 -4.62 26.89
C LEU A 304 -0.45 -3.21 27.11
N ALA A 305 -0.64 -2.31 26.15
CA ALA A 305 -0.07 -0.99 26.18
C ALA A 305 -0.59 -0.21 27.40
N PRO A 306 0.30 0.46 28.17
CA PRO A 306 -0.12 1.32 29.26
C PRO A 306 -1.16 2.33 28.78
N ARG A 307 -2.30 2.40 29.47
CA ARG A 307 -3.34 3.41 29.20
C ARG A 307 -2.73 4.78 29.48
N ARG A 308 -2.89 5.73 28.54
CA ARG A 308 -2.56 7.13 28.81
C ARG A 308 -3.40 7.57 30.01
N LYS A 309 -2.74 7.97 31.11
CA LYS A 309 -3.41 8.76 32.14
C LYS A 309 -3.79 10.08 31.47
N SER A 310 -5.08 10.30 31.28
CA SER A 310 -5.66 11.55 30.79
C SER A 310 -5.39 12.69 31.75
#